data_AF-A0A820IB48-F1
#
_entry.id   AF-A0A820IB48-F1
#
_cell.length_a   1.000
_cell.length_b   1.000
_cell.length_c   1.000
_cell.angle_alpha   90.00
_cell.angle_beta   90.00
_cell.angle_gamma   90.00
#
_symmetry.space_group_name_H-M   'P 1'
#
loop_
_entity.id
_entity.type
_entity.pdbx_description
1 polymer ?
#
loop_
_entity_poly.entity_id
_entity_poly.type
_entity_poly.pdbx_seq_one_letter_code
_entity_poly.pdbx_strand_id
1 'polypeptide(L)'
;MLATAATATWSMSAHIIVQPRSDNGLYNNAPVATVMSPINIPINQKTVINVPVADADGDITRCRWSTTFTECGDVCPPGSLPSSTVIYPNCTIVITGQHIDDWFAVTIMVEDFINSTSTTPLSSVPVQFLVHVVAAASCSTPPEIIGIPEEQSCTALTVGQNFTSQLIAINYCGPSVTILDIATLSFPGMVQGTIVELNTSTYYNTMQWTPPTAQLGY
;
A
#
# COMPACT_ATOMS: atom_id res chain seq x y z
N MET A 1 12.05 5.68 -18.32
CA MET A 1 12.08 7.16 -18.43
C MET A 1 10.82 7.67 -17.76
N LEU A 2 10.89 8.43 -16.65
CA LEU A 2 9.69 9.13 -16.15
C LEU A 2 9.32 10.13 -17.25
N ALA A 3 8.26 9.85 -18.00
CA ALA A 3 7.90 10.65 -19.16
C ALA A 3 7.21 11.94 -18.73
N THR A 4 7.96 12.87 -18.14
CA THR A 4 7.61 14.28 -18.12
C THR A 4 8.84 15.08 -18.51
N ALA A 5 8.78 15.67 -19.72
CA ALA A 5 9.71 16.72 -20.11
C ALA A 5 9.38 17.98 -19.30
N ALA A 6 10.42 18.65 -18.79
CA ALA A 6 10.40 19.82 -17.89
C ALA A 6 10.06 19.52 -16.41
N THR A 7 10.53 20.41 -15.52
CA THR A 7 10.45 20.35 -14.05
C THR A 7 9.05 19.98 -13.57
N ALA A 8 8.80 18.70 -13.37
CA ALA A 8 7.53 18.21 -12.86
C ALA A 8 7.39 18.61 -11.38
N THR A 9 6.26 19.20 -11.06
CA THR A 9 5.87 19.54 -9.69
C THR A 9 5.11 18.38 -9.08
N TRP A 10 5.42 18.09 -7.82
CA TRP A 10 4.64 17.19 -6.98
C TRP A 10 3.86 18.03 -5.97
N SER A 11 2.67 17.57 -5.60
CA SER A 11 1.87 18.20 -4.56
C SER A 11 1.11 17.12 -3.81
N MET A 12 1.00 17.26 -2.49
CA MET A 12 0.26 16.34 -1.62
C MET A 12 -0.46 17.18 -0.56
N SER A 13 -1.69 17.59 -0.86
CA SER A 13 -2.52 18.33 0.08
C SER A 13 -3.53 17.40 0.76
N ALA A 14 -3.51 17.37 2.09
CA ALA A 14 -4.57 16.76 2.87
C ALA A 14 -5.66 17.80 3.16
N HIS A 15 -6.91 17.33 3.24
CA HIS A 15 -8.05 18.13 3.66
C HIS A 15 -8.64 17.51 4.92
N ILE A 16 -8.83 18.32 5.96
CA ILE A 16 -9.43 17.87 7.22
C ILE A 16 -10.56 18.83 7.59
N ILE A 17 -11.69 18.28 8.00
CA ILE A 17 -12.80 19.05 8.58
C ILE A 17 -12.51 19.20 10.08
N VAL A 18 -12.37 20.45 10.53
CA VAL A 18 -12.06 20.81 11.93
C VAL A 18 -13.34 21.09 12.73
N GLN A 19 -14.46 20.50 12.33
CA GLN A 19 -15.73 20.59 13.01
C GLN A 19 -16.00 19.26 13.73
N PRO A 20 -16.59 19.30 14.94
CA PRO A 20 -17.06 18.08 15.60
C PRO A 20 -18.03 17.32 14.70
N ARG A 21 -17.89 16.00 14.69
CA ARG A 21 -18.71 15.09 13.90
C ARG A 21 -20.17 15.14 14.36
N SER A 22 -21.09 14.95 13.43
CA SER A 22 -22.53 15.02 13.72
C SER A 22 -23.09 13.80 14.47
N ASP A 23 -22.39 12.67 14.45
CA ASP A 23 -22.81 11.41 15.06
C ASP A 23 -22.43 11.30 16.55
N ASN A 24 -21.23 11.75 16.92
CA ASN A 24 -20.68 11.55 18.27
C ASN A 24 -20.19 12.84 18.95
N GLY A 25 -20.14 13.97 18.22
CA GLY A 25 -19.67 15.26 18.76
C GLY A 25 -18.16 15.33 19.04
N LEU A 26 -17.39 14.34 18.61
CA LEU A 26 -15.92 14.31 18.71
C LEU A 26 -15.28 14.83 17.44
N TYR A 27 -13.99 15.15 17.50
CA TYR A 27 -13.21 15.45 16.29
C TYR A 27 -12.82 14.16 15.59
N ASN A 28 -12.73 14.23 14.26
CA ASN A 28 -12.38 13.11 13.41
C ASN A 28 -10.88 12.79 13.44
N ASN A 29 -10.55 11.50 13.44
CA ASN A 29 -9.21 10.98 13.20
C ASN A 29 -9.10 10.53 11.74
N ALA A 30 -8.35 11.28 10.93
CA ALA A 30 -8.18 10.97 9.51
C ALA A 30 -7.60 9.56 9.26
N PRO A 31 -7.91 8.91 8.13
CA PRO A 31 -7.48 7.57 7.84
C PRO A 31 -5.97 7.55 7.57
N VAL A 32 -5.34 6.44 7.94
CA VAL A 32 -3.93 6.17 7.66
C VAL A 32 -3.85 5.17 6.53
N ALA A 33 -3.12 5.55 5.47
CA ALA A 33 -2.84 4.67 4.35
C ALA A 33 -1.33 4.58 4.14
N THR A 34 -0.84 3.36 3.87
CA THR A 34 0.60 3.09 3.71
C THR A 34 0.85 2.29 2.45
N VAL A 35 1.95 2.57 1.74
CA VAL A 35 2.27 1.87 0.49
C VAL A 35 3.78 1.80 0.28
N MET A 36 4.26 0.70 -0.31
CA MET A 36 5.66 0.58 -0.72
C MET A 36 5.85 1.32 -2.04
N SER A 37 6.99 1.97 -2.18
CA SER A 37 7.36 2.64 -3.42
C SER A 37 8.85 2.41 -3.72
N PRO A 38 9.23 2.00 -4.94
CA PRO A 38 8.35 1.66 -6.05
C PRO A 38 7.73 0.26 -5.95
N ILE A 39 6.60 0.05 -6.63
CA ILE A 39 6.01 -1.28 -6.86
C ILE A 39 6.41 -1.74 -8.26
N ASN A 40 7.11 -2.87 -8.35
CA ASN A 40 7.45 -3.47 -9.64
C ASN A 40 6.27 -4.29 -10.17
N ILE A 41 5.86 -4.06 -11.42
CA ILE A 41 4.81 -4.83 -12.10
C ILE A 41 5.37 -5.50 -13.36
N PRO A 42 5.01 -6.76 -13.66
CA PRO A 42 5.43 -7.42 -14.87
C PRO A 42 4.75 -6.81 -16.11
N ILE A 43 5.52 -6.62 -17.19
CA ILE A 43 5.02 -6.18 -18.50
C ILE A 43 3.88 -7.09 -19.00
N ASN A 44 2.86 -6.47 -19.61
CA ASN A 44 1.69 -7.10 -20.23
C ASN A 44 0.86 -8.00 -19.31
N GLN A 45 0.97 -7.80 -17.99
CA GLN A 45 0.17 -8.52 -17.01
C GLN A 45 -0.68 -7.53 -16.20
N LYS A 46 -1.90 -7.95 -15.88
CA LYS A 46 -2.80 -7.20 -15.03
C LYS A 46 -2.36 -7.38 -13.58
N THR A 47 -1.85 -6.32 -12.97
CA THR A 47 -1.44 -6.33 -11.56
C THR A 47 -2.48 -5.62 -10.70
N VAL A 48 -2.88 -6.29 -9.63
CA VAL A 48 -3.78 -5.78 -8.61
C VAL A 48 -2.93 -5.26 -7.46
N ILE A 49 -3.10 -3.99 -7.11
CA ILE A 49 -2.40 -3.32 -6.00
C ILE A 49 -3.47 -2.93 -4.99
N ASN A 50 -3.41 -3.52 -3.80
CA ASN A 50 -4.28 -3.14 -2.68
C ASN A 50 -3.52 -2.14 -1.82
N VAL A 51 -4.06 -0.93 -1.68
CA VAL A 51 -3.52 0.06 -0.74
C VAL A 51 -4.15 -0.18 0.62
N PRO A 52 -3.40 -0.64 1.64
CA PRO A 52 -3.95 -0.83 2.97
C PRO A 52 -4.33 0.51 3.59
N VAL A 53 -5.53 0.57 4.15
CA VAL A 53 -6.10 1.73 4.82
C VAL A 53 -6.62 1.29 6.19
N ALA A 54 -6.28 2.05 7.22
CA ALA A 54 -6.82 1.91 8.56
C ALA A 54 -7.46 3.22 8.99
N ASP A 55 -8.59 3.12 9.70
CA ASP A 55 -9.31 4.26 10.24
C ASP A 55 -9.52 4.04 11.74
N ALA A 56 -9.15 5.03 12.56
CA ALA A 56 -9.18 4.89 14.02
C ALA A 56 -10.60 5.03 14.59
N ASP A 57 -11.49 5.71 13.88
CA ASP A 57 -12.88 5.93 14.31
C ASP A 57 -13.83 4.84 13.78
N GLY A 58 -13.35 3.96 12.90
CA GLY A 58 -14.13 2.89 12.28
C GLY A 58 -15.00 3.37 11.13
N ASP A 59 -14.62 4.48 10.49
CA ASP A 59 -15.36 5.08 9.39
C ASP A 59 -15.25 4.27 8.09
N ILE A 60 -16.19 4.52 7.17
CA ILE A 60 -16.15 3.92 5.83
C ILE A 60 -15.10 4.65 5.00
N THR A 61 -14.03 3.95 4.64
CA THR A 61 -12.97 4.50 3.79
C THR A 61 -13.23 4.23 2.31
N ARG A 62 -12.97 5.22 1.47
CA ARG A 62 -13.04 5.10 0.01
C ARG A 62 -11.87 5.79 -0.65
N CYS A 63 -11.43 5.22 -1.77
CA CYS A 63 -10.39 5.80 -2.60
C CYS A 63 -10.91 6.33 -3.93
N ARG A 64 -10.27 7.39 -4.41
CA ARG A 64 -10.43 7.96 -5.75
C ARG A 64 -9.09 8.45 -6.28
N TRP A 65 -9.03 8.70 -7.59
CA TRP A 65 -7.90 9.42 -8.16
C TRP A 65 -7.80 10.83 -7.58
N SER A 66 -6.57 11.31 -7.40
CA SER A 66 -6.31 12.74 -7.24
C SER A 66 -6.68 13.48 -8.52
N THR A 67 -7.32 14.64 -8.40
CA THR A 67 -7.93 15.36 -9.54
C THR A 67 -7.46 16.81 -9.64
N THR A 68 -6.94 17.38 -8.56
CA THR A 68 -6.52 18.79 -8.51
C THR A 68 -5.01 18.92 -8.46
N PHE A 69 -4.48 20.04 -8.95
CA PHE A 69 -3.05 20.35 -8.88
C PHE A 69 -2.49 20.29 -7.44
N THR A 70 -3.29 20.61 -6.43
CA THR A 70 -2.89 20.52 -5.02
C THR A 70 -2.85 19.08 -4.48
N GLU A 71 -3.52 18.13 -5.12
CA GLU A 71 -3.52 16.71 -4.72
C GLU A 71 -2.43 15.90 -5.44
N CYS A 72 -2.03 16.30 -6.66
CA CYS A 72 -1.15 15.51 -7.53
C CYS A 72 -0.14 16.28 -8.37
N GLY A 73 -0.11 17.62 -8.33
CA GLY A 73 0.79 18.42 -9.14
C GLY A 73 0.66 18.11 -10.63
N ASP A 74 1.77 17.80 -11.29
CA ASP A 74 1.82 17.48 -12.72
C ASP A 74 1.59 15.99 -13.02
N VAL A 75 1.40 15.16 -11.99
CA VAL A 75 1.24 13.69 -12.13
C VAL A 75 -0.18 13.22 -11.85
N CYS A 76 -1.17 14.08 -12.11
CA CYS A 76 -2.57 13.75 -11.94
C CYS A 76 -3.07 12.68 -12.95
N PRO A 77 -3.73 11.62 -12.48
CA PRO A 77 -4.44 10.68 -13.34
C PRO A 77 -5.54 11.38 -14.15
N PRO A 78 -5.86 10.87 -15.36
CA PRO A 78 -5.31 9.66 -15.97
C PRO A 78 -3.96 9.87 -16.67
N GLY A 79 -3.45 11.10 -16.79
CA GLY A 79 -2.29 11.42 -17.63
C GLY A 79 -0.97 10.77 -17.19
N SER A 80 -0.84 10.47 -15.90
CA SER A 80 0.33 9.80 -15.31
C SER A 80 0.29 8.27 -15.39
N LEU A 81 -0.80 7.68 -15.90
CA LEU A 81 -1.07 6.25 -15.86
C LEU A 81 -1.46 5.70 -17.25
N PRO A 82 -1.29 4.38 -17.49
CA PRO A 82 -1.88 3.73 -18.67
C PRO A 82 -3.39 3.92 -18.73
N SER A 83 -3.96 4.09 -19.93
CA SER A 83 -5.39 4.40 -20.12
C SER A 83 -6.35 3.31 -19.61
N SER A 84 -5.87 2.08 -19.43
CA SER A 84 -6.65 0.96 -18.88
C SER A 84 -6.61 0.86 -17.35
N THR A 85 -5.92 1.79 -16.67
CA THR A 85 -5.74 1.76 -15.22
C THR A 85 -7.04 2.16 -14.53
N VAL A 86 -7.46 1.38 -13.54
CA VAL A 86 -8.69 1.62 -12.77
C VAL A 86 -8.40 1.64 -11.28
N ILE A 87 -9.17 2.43 -10.55
CA ILE A 87 -9.24 2.40 -9.09
C ILE A 87 -10.66 2.08 -8.65
N TYR A 88 -10.78 1.23 -7.65
CA TYR A 88 -12.03 0.91 -7.00
C TYR A 88 -12.16 1.64 -5.66
N PRO A 89 -13.39 1.90 -5.17
CA PRO A 89 -13.59 2.58 -3.89
C PRO A 89 -12.91 1.90 -2.71
N ASN A 90 -12.71 0.58 -2.72
CA ASN A 90 -12.00 -0.15 -1.67
C ASN A 90 -10.47 -0.02 -1.75
N CYS A 91 -9.94 1.01 -2.43
CA CYS A 91 -8.50 1.27 -2.55
C CYS A 91 -7.71 0.18 -3.30
N THR A 92 -8.41 -0.61 -4.12
CA THR A 92 -7.78 -1.54 -5.07
C THR A 92 -7.52 -0.82 -6.39
N ILE A 93 -6.27 -0.82 -6.84
CA ILE A 93 -5.84 -0.31 -8.13
C ILE A 93 -5.53 -1.49 -9.04
N VAL A 94 -5.91 -1.38 -10.31
CA VAL A 94 -5.53 -2.35 -11.32
C VAL A 94 -4.85 -1.67 -12.49
N ILE A 95 -3.61 -2.08 -12.76
CA ILE A 95 -2.71 -1.47 -13.73
C ILE A 95 -2.07 -2.53 -14.63
N THR A 96 -1.70 -2.14 -15.85
CA THR A 96 -0.95 -2.98 -16.80
C THR A 96 0.09 -2.12 -17.50
N GLY A 97 1.37 -2.47 -17.34
CA GLY A 97 2.48 -1.83 -18.05
C GLY A 97 2.70 -2.44 -19.43
N GLN A 98 2.94 -1.62 -20.45
CA GLN A 98 3.10 -2.09 -21.84
C GLN A 98 4.54 -2.10 -22.34
N HIS A 99 5.43 -1.32 -21.70
CA HIS A 99 6.85 -1.26 -22.05
C HIS A 99 7.71 -1.44 -20.79
N ILE A 100 8.79 -2.21 -20.93
CA ILE A 100 9.76 -2.40 -19.85
C ILE A 100 10.45 -1.06 -19.57
N ASP A 101 10.78 -0.79 -18.31
CA ASP A 101 11.40 0.44 -17.80
C ASP A 101 10.50 1.70 -17.88
N ASP A 102 9.21 1.51 -18.14
CA ASP A 102 8.19 2.54 -17.91
C ASP A 102 8.04 2.79 -16.41
N TRP A 103 7.85 4.06 -16.07
CA TRP A 103 7.55 4.52 -14.72
C TRP A 103 6.25 5.29 -14.72
N PHE A 104 5.37 4.93 -13.79
CA PHE A 104 4.09 5.58 -13.58
C PHE A 104 4.03 6.17 -12.17
N ALA A 105 3.51 7.38 -12.06
CA ALA A 105 3.24 8.01 -10.78
C ALA A 105 1.76 7.83 -10.44
N VAL A 106 1.49 7.05 -9.40
CA VAL A 106 0.14 6.81 -8.91
C VAL A 106 -0.16 7.83 -7.82
N THR A 107 -1.24 8.59 -7.98
CA THR A 107 -1.70 9.55 -6.96
C THR A 107 -3.18 9.35 -6.68
N ILE A 108 -3.53 9.04 -5.44
CA ILE A 108 -4.90 8.80 -4.99
C ILE A 108 -5.22 9.66 -3.77
N MET A 109 -6.51 9.83 -3.52
CA MET A 109 -7.02 10.36 -2.26
C MET A 109 -7.73 9.23 -1.52
N VAL A 110 -7.38 9.07 -0.25
CA VAL A 110 -8.06 8.19 0.71
C VAL A 110 -8.96 9.05 1.56
N GLU A 111 -10.24 8.75 1.55
CA GLU A 111 -11.28 9.56 2.17
C GLU A 111 -12.09 8.72 3.14
N ASP A 112 -12.36 9.26 4.32
CA ASP A 112 -13.21 8.64 5.33
C ASP A 112 -14.61 9.27 5.34
N PHE A 113 -15.60 8.46 5.70
CA PHE A 113 -16.99 8.84 5.68
C PHE A 113 -17.70 8.24 6.87
N ILE A 114 -18.47 9.09 7.55
CA ILE A 114 -19.28 8.74 8.72
C ILE A 114 -20.19 7.51 8.52
N ASN A 115 -20.60 7.24 7.26
CA ASN A 115 -21.32 6.03 6.87
C ASN A 115 -21.29 5.83 5.34
N SER A 116 -21.84 4.71 4.88
CA SER A 116 -21.83 4.29 3.47
C SER A 116 -22.65 5.17 2.52
N THR A 117 -23.60 5.97 3.02
CA THR A 117 -24.44 6.86 2.20
C THR A 117 -23.94 8.30 2.17
N SER A 118 -22.99 8.66 3.03
CA SER A 118 -22.39 9.99 3.02
C SER A 118 -21.70 10.26 1.68
N THR A 119 -21.78 11.51 1.23
CA THR A 119 -21.13 12.00 0.00
C THR A 119 -20.04 13.01 0.30
N THR A 120 -19.96 13.51 1.53
CA THR A 120 -18.94 14.46 1.97
C THR A 120 -17.95 13.73 2.87
N PRO A 121 -16.65 13.72 2.53
CA PRO A 121 -15.63 13.10 3.36
C PRO A 121 -15.37 13.93 4.62
N LEU A 122 -15.03 13.28 5.73
CA LEU A 122 -14.59 13.96 6.96
C LEU A 122 -13.15 14.46 6.80
N SER A 123 -12.36 13.72 6.04
CA SER A 123 -10.99 14.04 5.67
C SER A 123 -10.60 13.39 4.34
N SER A 124 -9.56 13.92 3.72
CA SER A 124 -8.98 13.43 2.48
C SER A 124 -7.47 13.44 2.60
N VAL A 125 -6.86 12.25 2.56
CA VAL A 125 -5.42 12.05 2.75
C VAL A 125 -4.80 11.62 1.42
N PRO A 126 -3.80 12.35 0.89
CA PRO A 126 -3.16 11.98 -0.37
C PRO A 126 -2.19 10.80 -0.17
N VAL A 127 -2.19 9.87 -1.12
CA VAL A 127 -1.21 8.79 -1.20
C VAL A 127 -0.58 8.82 -2.58
N GLN A 128 0.76 8.85 -2.63
CA GLN A 128 1.52 8.82 -3.87
C GLN A 128 2.61 7.76 -3.82
N PHE A 129 2.74 7.01 -4.92
CA PHE A 129 3.80 6.01 -5.08
C PHE A 129 4.14 5.80 -6.56
N LEU A 130 5.28 5.17 -6.80
CA LEU A 130 5.75 4.86 -8.14
C LEU A 130 5.47 3.40 -8.47
N VAL A 131 5.10 3.17 -9.73
CA VAL A 131 5.02 1.84 -10.33
C VAL A 131 6.08 1.75 -11.43
N HIS A 132 6.84 0.67 -11.43
CA HIS A 132 7.89 0.41 -12.41
C HIS A 132 7.62 -0.88 -13.17
N VAL A 133 7.68 -0.83 -14.49
CA VAL A 133 7.41 -2.00 -15.34
C VAL A 133 8.69 -2.80 -15.54
N VAL A 134 8.68 -4.04 -15.07
CA VAL A 134 9.81 -4.96 -15.19
C VAL A 134 9.52 -6.08 -16.18
N ALA A 135 10.56 -6.76 -16.64
CA ALA A 135 10.41 -7.97 -17.43
C ALA A 135 9.55 -9.00 -16.67
N ALA A 136 8.61 -9.63 -17.37
CA ALA A 136 7.82 -10.70 -16.80
C ALA A 136 8.74 -11.88 -16.46
N ALA A 137 8.54 -12.47 -15.29
CA ALA A 137 9.22 -13.71 -14.94
C ALA A 137 8.84 -14.80 -15.96
N SER A 138 9.76 -15.75 -16.20
CA SER A 138 9.47 -16.95 -17.01
C SER A 138 8.40 -17.85 -16.37
N CYS A 139 8.01 -17.55 -15.14
CA CYS A 139 7.02 -18.26 -14.37
C CYS A 139 5.65 -17.59 -14.48
N SER A 140 4.63 -18.40 -14.73
CA SER A 140 3.24 -17.93 -14.87
C SER A 140 2.54 -17.65 -13.54
N THR A 141 3.04 -18.22 -12.43
CA THR A 141 2.40 -18.13 -11.12
C THR A 141 3.29 -17.32 -10.18
N PRO A 142 2.84 -16.14 -9.72
CA PRO A 142 3.62 -15.37 -8.75
C PRO A 142 3.78 -16.15 -7.43
N PRO A 143 4.82 -15.87 -6.64
CA PRO A 143 4.95 -16.45 -5.31
C PRO A 143 3.79 -16.02 -4.41
N GLU A 144 3.35 -16.91 -3.53
CA GLU A 144 2.32 -16.63 -2.52
C GLU A 144 3.00 -16.36 -1.18
N ILE A 145 2.52 -15.34 -0.46
CA ILE A 145 2.96 -15.07 0.92
C ILE A 145 1.85 -15.52 1.86
N ILE A 146 2.19 -16.40 2.80
CA ILE A 146 1.33 -16.87 3.89
C ILE A 146 1.92 -16.50 5.25
N GLY A 147 1.14 -16.60 6.32
CA GLY A 147 1.56 -16.20 7.67
C GLY A 147 1.36 -14.72 7.97
N ILE A 148 0.67 -14.00 7.09
CA ILE A 148 0.09 -12.69 7.40
C ILE A 148 -1.19 -12.96 8.22
N PRO A 149 -1.44 -12.23 9.33
CA PRO A 149 -2.75 -12.25 9.98
C PRO A 149 -3.86 -11.99 8.96
N GLU A 150 -5.07 -12.51 9.18
CA GLU A 150 -6.22 -12.19 8.33
C GLU A 150 -6.32 -10.67 8.11
N GLU A 151 -6.78 -10.24 6.93
CA GLU A 151 -6.94 -8.81 6.64
C GLU A 151 -7.70 -8.14 7.79
N GLN A 152 -7.08 -7.11 8.39
CA GLN A 152 -7.61 -6.36 9.55
C GLN A 152 -7.57 -7.09 10.92
N SER A 153 -6.80 -8.17 11.05
CA SER A 153 -6.55 -8.81 12.35
C SER A 153 -5.52 -8.05 13.18
N CYS A 154 -5.93 -7.58 14.36
CA CYS A 154 -5.06 -6.92 15.32
C CYS A 154 -4.50 -7.92 16.36
N THR A 155 -3.18 -7.96 16.52
CA THR A 155 -2.53 -8.74 17.59
C THR A 155 -2.14 -7.82 18.73
N ALA A 156 -2.72 -8.03 19.91
CA ALA A 156 -2.35 -7.27 21.11
C ALA A 156 -0.94 -7.67 21.58
N LEU A 157 -0.05 -6.69 21.71
CA LEU A 157 1.34 -6.88 22.11
C LEU A 157 1.64 -6.17 23.42
N THR A 158 2.46 -6.80 24.26
CA THR A 158 2.86 -6.25 25.55
C THR A 158 4.13 -5.43 25.40
N VAL A 159 4.11 -4.18 25.88
CA VAL A 159 5.27 -3.29 25.92
C VAL A 159 6.48 -3.98 26.56
N GLY A 160 7.64 -3.86 25.91
CA GLY A 160 8.90 -4.43 26.36
C GLY A 160 9.04 -5.95 26.19
N GLN A 161 8.03 -6.63 25.67
CA GLN A 161 8.13 -8.05 25.32
C GLN A 161 8.50 -8.23 23.85
N ASN A 162 9.42 -9.15 23.57
CA ASN A 162 9.81 -9.43 22.19
C ASN A 162 8.69 -10.22 21.48
N PHE A 163 8.07 -9.59 20.50
CA PHE A 163 7.17 -10.22 19.54
C PHE A 163 7.99 -10.82 18.41
N THR A 164 7.63 -12.04 17.98
CA THR A 164 8.23 -12.70 16.82
C THR A 164 7.15 -13.31 15.96
N SER A 165 7.23 -13.06 14.66
CA SER A 165 6.35 -13.64 13.63
C SER A 165 7.16 -14.14 12.43
N GLN A 166 6.58 -15.01 11.62
CA GLN A 166 7.19 -15.54 10.41
C GLN A 166 6.30 -15.28 9.20
N LEU A 167 6.88 -14.65 8.18
CA LEU A 167 6.31 -14.60 6.84
C LEU A 167 6.85 -15.77 6.05
N ILE A 168 5.99 -16.54 5.42
CA ILE A 168 6.36 -17.70 4.61
C ILE A 168 6.03 -17.37 3.17
N ALA A 169 6.98 -17.57 2.26
CA ALA A 169 6.77 -17.40 0.83
C ALA A 169 6.89 -18.74 0.11
N ILE A 170 5.92 -19.05 -0.74
CA ILE A 170 5.87 -20.26 -1.54
C ILE A 170 6.20 -19.92 -2.99
N ASN A 171 7.24 -20.57 -3.51
CA ASN A 171 7.66 -20.49 -4.89
C ASN A 171 7.00 -21.59 -5.74
N TYR A 172 6.15 -21.20 -6.68
CA TYR A 172 5.49 -22.11 -7.62
C TYR A 172 6.24 -22.28 -8.95
N CYS A 173 7.38 -21.63 -9.12
CA CYS A 173 8.11 -21.53 -10.39
C CYS A 173 9.11 -22.66 -10.64
N GLY A 174 9.19 -23.62 -9.72
CA GLY A 174 10.15 -24.72 -9.76
C GLY A 174 11.52 -24.36 -9.16
N PRO A 175 12.43 -25.33 -9.07
CA PRO A 175 13.65 -25.24 -8.26
C PRO A 175 14.75 -24.34 -8.85
N SER A 176 14.61 -23.89 -10.11
CA SER A 176 15.58 -23.00 -10.76
C SER A 176 15.33 -21.51 -10.48
N VAL A 177 14.25 -21.19 -9.77
CA VAL A 177 13.89 -19.83 -9.36
C VAL A 177 13.94 -19.79 -7.83
N THR A 178 14.54 -18.74 -7.27
CA THR A 178 14.70 -18.58 -5.82
C THR A 178 14.07 -17.28 -5.38
N ILE A 179 13.46 -17.28 -4.20
CA ILE A 179 13.01 -16.04 -3.55
C ILE A 179 14.22 -15.43 -2.85
N LEU A 180 14.57 -14.21 -3.23
CA LEU A 180 15.74 -13.51 -2.69
C LEU A 180 15.37 -12.58 -1.54
N ASP A 181 14.15 -12.08 -1.52
CA ASP A 181 13.68 -11.11 -0.54
C ASP A 181 12.15 -11.12 -0.42
N ILE A 182 11.65 -10.63 0.71
CA ILE A 182 10.23 -10.35 0.97
C ILE A 182 10.16 -8.91 1.45
N ALA A 183 9.75 -7.98 0.61
CA ALA A 183 9.62 -6.58 1.03
C ALA A 183 8.42 -6.40 1.98
N THR A 184 8.61 -5.67 3.08
CA THR A 184 7.56 -5.38 4.07
C THR A 184 7.45 -3.88 4.37
N LEU A 185 6.23 -3.40 4.62
CA LEU A 185 5.99 -2.12 5.29
C LEU A 185 5.84 -2.41 6.77
N SER A 186 6.88 -2.10 7.53
CA SER A 186 6.87 -2.32 8.98
C SER A 186 6.89 -1.00 9.72
N PHE A 187 6.31 -0.97 10.92
CA PHE A 187 6.38 0.19 11.81
C PHE A 187 7.80 0.37 12.39
N PRO A 188 8.13 1.57 12.92
CA PRO A 188 9.46 1.84 13.45
C PRO A 188 9.87 0.85 14.55
N GLY A 189 11.05 0.25 14.40
CA GLY A 189 11.63 -0.70 15.35
C GLY A 189 11.37 -2.16 15.06
N MET A 190 10.52 -2.50 14.08
CA MET A 190 10.43 -3.86 13.57
C MET A 190 11.72 -4.21 12.83
N VAL A 191 12.29 -5.36 13.15
CA VAL A 191 13.50 -5.89 12.52
C VAL A 191 13.12 -7.10 11.69
N GLN A 192 13.49 -7.06 10.41
CA GLN A 192 13.34 -8.17 9.48
C GLN A 192 14.65 -8.96 9.39
N GLY A 193 14.55 -10.29 9.51
CA GLY A 193 15.68 -11.20 9.34
C GLY A 193 16.09 -11.40 7.88
N THR A 194 17.10 -12.23 7.68
CA THR A 194 17.45 -12.73 6.34
C THR A 194 16.46 -13.81 5.93
N ILE A 195 16.15 -13.89 4.64
CA ILE A 195 15.33 -14.99 4.12
C ILE A 195 16.07 -16.32 4.29
N VAL A 196 15.34 -17.36 4.70
CA VAL A 196 15.87 -18.70 4.90
C VAL A 196 15.04 -19.68 4.07
N GLU A 197 15.73 -20.53 3.30
CA GLU A 197 15.10 -21.62 2.57
C GLU A 197 14.76 -22.76 3.55
N LEU A 198 13.48 -23.09 3.66
CA LEU A 198 13.00 -24.23 4.45
C LEU A 198 13.08 -25.52 3.62
N ASN A 199 12.73 -25.42 2.35
CA ASN A 199 12.83 -26.48 1.34
C ASN A 199 12.89 -25.83 -0.06
N THR A 200 13.00 -26.64 -1.11
CA THR A 200 13.15 -26.22 -2.52
C THR A 200 12.08 -25.27 -3.07
N SER A 201 10.96 -25.09 -2.36
CA SER A 201 9.83 -24.25 -2.77
C SER A 201 9.33 -23.31 -1.67
N THR A 202 9.85 -23.41 -0.44
CA THR A 202 9.32 -22.66 0.70
C THR A 202 10.45 -21.90 1.37
N TYR A 203 10.22 -20.62 1.55
CA TYR A 203 11.14 -19.70 2.21
C TYR A 203 10.42 -19.06 3.38
N TYR A 204 11.14 -18.70 4.44
CA TYR A 204 10.58 -17.87 5.51
C TYR A 204 11.49 -16.71 5.85
N ASN A 205 10.88 -15.65 6.34
CA ASN A 205 11.58 -14.51 6.93
C ASN A 205 10.98 -14.23 8.32
N THR A 206 11.86 -14.10 9.31
CA THR A 206 11.48 -13.84 10.69
C THR A 206 11.42 -12.35 10.94
N MET A 207 10.29 -11.89 11.46
CA MET A 207 10.06 -10.51 11.84
C MET A 207 10.04 -10.41 13.36
N GLN A 208 10.76 -9.45 13.94
CA GLN A 208 10.85 -9.25 15.39
C GLN A 208 10.60 -7.81 15.79
N TRP A 209 9.94 -7.60 16.93
CA TRP A 209 9.77 -6.27 17.50
C TRP A 209 9.60 -6.30 19.00
N THR A 210 10.20 -5.33 19.67
CA THR A 210 9.93 -5.07 21.08
C THR A 210 9.29 -3.69 21.20
N PRO A 211 7.95 -3.59 21.39
CA PRO A 211 7.27 -2.32 21.50
C PRO A 211 7.82 -1.49 22.67
N PRO A 212 8.30 -0.26 22.44
CA PRO A 212 8.61 0.69 23.48
C PRO A 212 7.32 1.33 24.04
N THR A 213 7.40 1.87 25.26
CA THR A 213 6.30 2.60 25.89
C THR A 213 5.79 3.78 25.03
N ALA A 214 6.64 4.35 24.18
CA ALA A 214 6.27 5.44 23.27
C ALA A 214 5.28 5.02 22.15
N GLN A 215 5.12 3.72 21.90
CA GLN A 215 4.22 3.18 20.86
C GLN A 215 2.94 2.57 21.47
N LEU A 216 2.61 2.88 22.74
CA LEU A 216 1.34 2.47 23.36
C LEU A 216 0.13 3.09 22.64
N GLY A 217 -0.84 2.25 22.27
CA GLY A 217 -2.10 2.67 21.65
C GLY A 217 -2.08 2.74 20.12
N TYR A 218 -0.98 2.30 19.50
CA TYR A 218 -0.91 1.97 18.07
C TYR A 218 -1.27 0.50 17.82
#